data_AF-A0A7C3TSK4-F1
#
_entry.id   AF-A0A7C3TSK4-F1
#
_cell.length_a   1.000
_cell.length_b   1.000
_cell.length_c   1.000
_cell.angle_alpha   90.00
_cell.angle_beta   90.00
_cell.angle_gamma   90.00
#
_symmetry.space_group_name_H-M   'P 1'
#
loop_
_entity.id
_entity.type
_entity.pdbx_description
1 polymer ?
#
loop_
_entity_poly.entity_id
_entity_poly.type
_entity_poly.pdbx_seq_one_letter_code
_entity_poly.pdbx_strand_id
1 'polypeptide(L)'
;MFQKQPMGINMDVEVLGPTNDQLSVIFRGAQPTFVNAIRRIIMAEIPIPAIEKVYVAENTSVLYDEILAHRLGMIPMRGGETLNPPDRCSCGGKGCNFCESVLTLEVEAKEDNEVVYSGRLKAEGSVFPANNDIPIV
;
A
#
# COMPACT_ATOMS: atom_id res chain seq x y z
N MET A 1 -3.77 16.52 48.83
CA MET A 1 -2.31 16.71 48.71
C MET A 1 -1.89 16.05 47.41
N PHE A 2 -1.86 16.82 46.31
CA PHE A 2 -1.54 16.29 44.97
C PHE A 2 -0.03 16.04 44.92
N GLN A 3 0.36 14.76 44.97
CA GLN A 3 1.73 14.38 44.66
C GLN A 3 1.96 14.62 43.17
N LYS A 4 2.69 15.68 42.86
CA LYS A 4 3.24 15.91 41.52
C LYS A 4 4.16 14.74 41.19
N GLN A 5 3.69 13.88 40.29
CA GLN A 5 4.52 12.90 39.60
C GLN A 5 5.61 13.68 38.83
N PRO A 6 6.90 13.31 38.94
CA PRO A 6 7.95 14.04 38.25
C PRO A 6 7.71 13.97 36.73
N MET A 7 7.49 15.13 36.15
CA MET A 7 7.20 15.36 34.73
C MET A 7 8.51 15.29 33.95
N GLY A 8 8.98 14.06 33.75
CA GLY A 8 10.09 13.71 32.88
C GLY A 8 9.89 12.27 32.47
N ILE A 9 9.00 12.02 31.50
CA ILE A 9 8.94 10.72 30.85
C ILE A 9 10.22 10.65 30.03
N ASN A 10 11.27 10.03 30.59
CA ASN A 10 12.46 9.73 29.82
C ASN A 10 12.09 8.52 28.94
N MET A 11 11.41 8.81 27.82
CA MET A 11 11.06 7.84 26.80
C MET A 11 12.31 7.59 25.97
N ASP A 12 12.82 6.37 26.07
CA ASP A 12 13.97 5.93 25.29
C ASP A 12 13.49 5.00 24.17
N VAL A 13 13.98 5.24 22.96
CA VAL A 13 13.59 4.51 21.76
C VAL A 13 14.84 3.88 21.17
N GLU A 14 14.91 2.56 21.23
CA GLU A 14 16.02 1.79 20.67
C GLU A 14 15.58 1.17 19.34
N VAL A 15 16.32 1.46 18.28
CA VAL A 15 16.16 0.79 16.99
C VAL A 15 17.05 -0.44 16.98
N LEU A 16 16.45 -1.63 16.92
CA LEU A 16 17.17 -2.91 16.94
C LEU A 16 17.90 -3.22 15.62
N GLY A 17 17.64 -2.43 14.58
CA GLY A 17 18.25 -2.55 13.26
C GLY A 17 17.19 -2.68 12.17
N PRO A 18 17.39 -2.05 11.01
CA PRO A 18 16.56 -2.28 9.84
C PRO A 18 16.97 -3.58 9.13
N THR A 19 16.01 -4.40 8.74
CA THR A 19 16.20 -5.51 7.81
C THR A 19 15.25 -5.32 6.65
N ASN A 20 15.76 -4.96 5.47
CA ASN A 20 15.00 -4.70 4.23
C ASN A 20 13.68 -3.93 4.47
N ASP A 21 12.56 -4.64 4.64
CA ASP A 21 11.20 -4.10 4.79
C ASP A 21 10.65 -4.13 6.23
N GLN A 22 11.50 -4.45 7.21
CA GLN A 22 11.13 -4.56 8.62
C GLN A 22 11.97 -3.61 9.48
N LEU A 23 11.29 -2.82 10.30
CA LEU A 23 11.88 -2.00 11.34
C LEU A 23 11.45 -2.53 12.71
N SER A 24 12.41 -2.92 13.53
CA SER A 24 12.16 -3.36 14.91
C SER A 24 12.58 -2.27 15.90
N VAL A 25 11.67 -1.88 16.78
CA VAL A 25 11.84 -0.77 17.74
C VAL A 25 11.44 -1.22 19.13
N ILE A 26 12.25 -0.89 20.14
CA ILE A 26 11.89 -1.04 21.56
C ILE A 26 11.62 0.34 22.16
N PHE A 27 10.44 0.48 22.77
CA PHE A 27 10.07 1.66 23.55
C PHE A 27 10.25 1.38 25.05
N ARG A 28 11.13 2.13 25.72
CA ARG A 28 11.34 2.07 27.18
C ARG A 28 10.77 3.31 27.84
N GLY A 29 10.07 3.12 28.96
CA GLY A 29 9.43 4.21 29.70
C GLY A 29 8.17 4.79 29.04
N ALA A 30 7.71 4.24 27.91
CA ALA A 30 6.48 4.65 27.25
C ALA A 30 5.24 3.98 27.86
N GLN A 31 4.10 4.68 27.86
CA GLN A 31 2.84 4.07 28.23
C GLN A 31 2.37 3.09 27.13
N PRO A 32 1.88 1.89 27.47
CA PRO A 32 1.38 0.93 26.46
C PRO A 32 0.27 1.50 25.58
N THR A 33 -0.56 2.39 26.13
CA THR A 33 -1.62 3.11 25.41
C THR A 33 -1.06 3.98 24.28
N PHE A 34 0.06 4.68 24.53
CA PHE A 34 0.74 5.50 23.54
C PHE A 34 1.34 4.66 22.41
N VAL A 35 2.04 3.58 22.74
CA VAL A 35 2.62 2.66 21.74
C VAL A 35 1.54 2.00 20.88
N ASN A 36 0.42 1.60 21.50
CA ASN A 36 -0.71 1.05 20.75
C ASN A 36 -1.39 2.09 19.85
N ALA A 37 -1.40 3.37 20.24
CA ALA A 37 -1.89 4.43 19.38
C ALA A 37 -1.03 4.58 18.11
N ILE A 38 0.30 4.57 18.26
CA ILE A 38 1.24 4.57 17.12
C ILE A 38 0.97 3.37 16.20
N ARG A 39 0.85 2.16 16.75
CA ARG A 39 0.52 0.95 15.97
C ARG A 39 -0.78 1.09 15.18
N ARG A 40 -1.83 1.66 15.79
CA ARG A 40 -3.13 1.89 15.12
C ARG A 40 -3.01 2.90 13.98
N ILE A 41 -2.30 4.01 14.18
CA ILE A 41 -2.06 5.02 13.16
C ILE A 41 -1.31 4.40 11.97
N ILE A 42 -0.24 3.65 12.23
CA ILE A 42 0.55 2.98 11.18
C ILE A 42 -0.32 2.05 10.34
N MET A 43 -1.24 1.30 10.97
CA MET A 43 -2.06 0.32 10.27
C MET A 43 -3.26 0.92 9.51
N ALA A 44 -3.79 2.07 9.92
CA ALA A 44 -5.09 2.53 9.48
C ALA A 44 -5.13 3.96 8.92
N GLU A 45 -4.13 4.79 9.19
CA GLU A 45 -4.17 6.22 8.86
C GLU A 45 -3.07 6.66 7.89
N ILE A 46 -2.11 5.78 7.58
CA ILE A 46 -1.09 6.06 6.58
C ILE A 46 -1.66 5.74 5.18
N PRO A 47 -1.86 6.75 4.31
CA PRO A 47 -2.37 6.51 2.98
C PRO A 47 -1.31 5.81 2.12
N ILE A 48 -1.74 4.78 1.39
CA ILE A 48 -0.93 4.06 0.40
C ILE A 48 -1.68 4.01 -0.93
N PRO A 49 -1.01 4.14 -2.08
CA PRO A 49 -1.66 3.97 -3.37
C PRO A 49 -2.12 2.51 -3.54
N ALA A 50 -3.30 2.31 -4.10
CA ALA A 50 -3.88 1.00 -4.37
C ALA A 50 -4.75 1.05 -5.63
N ILE A 51 -5.01 -0.11 -6.23
CA ILE A 51 -5.90 -0.22 -7.40
C ILE A 51 -7.35 -0.23 -6.88
N GLU A 52 -8.09 0.82 -7.21
CA GLU A 52 -9.51 0.96 -6.81
C GLU A 52 -10.48 0.63 -7.95
N LYS A 53 -10.13 1.03 -9.18
CA LYS A 53 -10.96 0.84 -10.37
C LYS A 53 -10.23 -0.05 -11.36
N VAL A 54 -10.91 -1.10 -11.82
CA VAL A 54 -10.42 -2.01 -12.85
C VAL A 54 -11.39 -1.96 -14.02
N TYR A 55 -10.87 -1.59 -15.18
CA TYR A 55 -11.62 -1.63 -16.44
C TYR A 55 -11.14 -2.85 -17.23
N VAL A 56 -12.04 -3.82 -17.42
CA VAL A 56 -11.75 -5.01 -18.21
C VAL A 56 -12.24 -4.77 -19.63
N ALA A 57 -11.31 -4.77 -20.59
CA ALA A 57 -11.64 -4.72 -22.00
C ALA A 57 -11.98 -6.12 -22.54
N GLU A 58 -11.15 -7.11 -22.19
CA GLU A 58 -11.31 -8.51 -22.55
C GLU A 58 -10.70 -9.40 -21.47
N ASN A 59 -11.38 -10.48 -21.10
CA ASN A 59 -10.86 -11.52 -20.23
C ASN A 59 -11.40 -12.88 -20.70
N THR A 60 -10.49 -13.72 -21.20
CA THR A 60 -10.75 -15.11 -21.61
C THR A 60 -10.02 -16.11 -20.72
N SER A 61 -9.49 -15.65 -19.57
CA SER A 61 -8.81 -16.50 -18.59
C SER A 61 -9.78 -17.35 -17.78
N VAL A 62 -9.23 -18.18 -16.88
CA VAL A 62 -10.00 -19.06 -16.00
C VAL A 62 -10.69 -18.33 -14.84
N LEU A 63 -10.27 -17.11 -14.51
CA LEU A 63 -10.84 -16.33 -13.41
C LEU A 63 -11.86 -15.32 -13.93
N TYR A 64 -12.98 -15.22 -13.23
CA TYR A 64 -13.97 -14.17 -13.49
C TYR A 64 -13.43 -12.78 -13.14
N ASP A 65 -13.97 -11.77 -13.80
CA ASP A 65 -13.52 -10.38 -13.71
C ASP A 65 -13.51 -9.86 -12.28
N GLU A 66 -14.52 -10.18 -11.47
CA GLU A 66 -14.61 -9.73 -10.08
C GLU A 66 -13.51 -10.32 -9.20
N ILE A 67 -13.13 -11.58 -9.46
CA ILE A 67 -12.05 -12.26 -8.72
C ILE A 67 -10.70 -11.69 -9.16
N LEU A 68 -10.51 -11.46 -10.46
CA LEU A 68 -9.30 -10.85 -11.00
C LEU A 68 -9.12 -9.44 -10.47
N ALA A 69 -10.18 -8.61 -10.52
CA ALA A 69 -10.16 -7.24 -10.01
C ALA A 69 -9.88 -7.20 -8.50
N HIS A 70 -10.47 -8.12 -7.71
CA HIS A 70 -10.20 -8.21 -6.28
C HIS A 70 -8.73 -8.56 -6.00
N ARG A 71 -8.15 -9.50 -6.76
CA ARG A 71 -6.72 -9.84 -6.64
C ARG A 71 -5.83 -8.65 -7.01
N LEU A 72 -6.15 -7.93 -8.08
CA LEU A 72 -5.43 -6.72 -8.49
C LEU A 72 -5.47 -5.64 -7.39
N GLY A 73 -6.63 -5.41 -6.77
CA GLY A 73 -6.79 -4.46 -5.66
C GLY A 73 -5.94 -4.78 -4.43
N MET A 74 -5.56 -6.05 -4.24
CA MET A 74 -4.75 -6.53 -3.12
C MET A 74 -3.24 -6.54 -3.42
N ILE A 75 -2.81 -6.18 -4.63
CA ILE A 75 -1.38 -6.08 -4.95
C ILE A 75 -0.81 -4.84 -4.25
N PRO A 76 0.20 -5.01 -3.36
CA PRO A 76 0.83 -3.88 -2.71
C PRO A 76 1.57 -3.03 -3.75
N MET A 77 1.32 -1.73 -3.74
CA MET A 77 1.95 -0.77 -4.63
C MET A 77 3.01 0.05 -3.88
N ARG A 78 3.98 0.57 -4.62
CA ARG A 78 5.00 1.50 -4.15
C ARG A 78 5.08 2.72 -5.06
N GLY A 79 5.70 3.79 -4.55
CA GLY A 79 5.77 5.09 -5.21
C GLY A 79 4.51 5.92 -4.95
N GLY A 80 4.14 6.77 -5.89
CA GLY A 80 2.97 7.66 -5.73
C GLY A 80 3.15 8.77 -4.70
N GLU A 81 4.38 9.06 -4.27
CA GLU A 81 4.71 10.12 -3.30
C GLU A 81 4.25 11.52 -3.76
N THR A 82 4.11 11.69 -5.08
CA THR A 82 3.62 12.91 -5.73
C THR A 82 2.10 12.97 -5.86
N LEU A 83 1.40 11.89 -5.50
CA LEU A 83 -0.05 11.83 -5.58
C LEU A 83 -0.67 12.44 -4.31
N ASN A 84 -1.69 13.25 -4.53
CA ASN A 84 -2.57 13.73 -3.49
C ASN A 84 -3.67 12.70 -3.26
N PRO A 85 -4.07 12.46 -2.00
CA PRO A 85 -5.29 11.74 -1.70
C PRO A 85 -6.49 12.33 -2.45
N PRO A 86 -7.40 11.50 -3.02
CA PRO A 86 -8.51 11.99 -3.85
C PRO A 86 -9.41 13.03 -3.14
N ASP A 87 -9.62 12.87 -1.82
CA ASP A 87 -10.38 13.78 -0.97
C ASP A 87 -9.71 15.15 -0.78
N ARG A 88 -8.39 15.23 -0.99
CA ARG A 88 -7.58 16.46 -0.84
C ARG A 88 -7.09 17.00 -2.18
N CYS A 89 -7.50 16.41 -3.29
CA CYS A 89 -7.11 16.85 -4.62
C CYS A 89 -7.98 18.01 -5.12
N SER A 90 -7.37 18.95 -5.86
CA SER A 90 -8.06 20.09 -6.48
C SER A 90 -9.14 19.68 -7.50
N CYS A 91 -9.08 18.46 -8.04
CA CYS A 91 -10.10 17.94 -8.95
C CYS A 91 -11.37 17.44 -8.23
N GLY A 92 -11.39 17.43 -6.89
CA GLY A 92 -12.51 16.91 -6.09
C GLY A 92 -12.71 15.40 -6.22
N GLY A 93 -11.63 14.64 -6.39
CA GLY A 93 -11.67 13.18 -6.48
C GLY A 93 -12.22 12.61 -7.79
N LYS A 94 -12.34 13.43 -8.84
CA LYS A 94 -12.84 12.98 -10.16
C LYS A 94 -11.85 12.11 -10.94
N GLY A 95 -10.58 12.12 -10.54
CA GLY A 95 -9.48 11.49 -11.26
C GLY A 95 -8.70 12.51 -12.09
N CYS A 96 -7.40 12.65 -11.79
CA CYS A 96 -6.45 13.44 -12.56
C CYS A 96 -5.03 12.95 -12.26
N ASN A 97 -4.05 13.43 -13.04
CA ASN A 97 -2.63 13.03 -12.91
C ASN A 97 -2.00 13.33 -11.54
N PHE A 98 -2.66 14.09 -10.68
CA PHE A 98 -2.20 14.40 -9.34
C PHE A 98 -2.85 13.55 -8.25
N CYS A 99 -3.82 12.69 -8.54
CA CYS A 99 -4.47 11.84 -7.53
C CYS A 99 -4.75 10.41 -8.01
N GLU A 100 -4.48 10.13 -9.28
CA GLU A 100 -4.69 8.84 -9.90
C GLU A 100 -3.49 8.49 -10.79
N SER A 101 -3.16 7.20 -10.87
CA SER A 101 -2.18 6.66 -11.81
C SER A 101 -2.82 5.47 -12.51
N VAL A 102 -2.59 5.38 -13.82
CA VAL A 102 -3.12 4.30 -14.65
C VAL A 102 -2.08 3.19 -14.79
N LEU A 103 -2.54 1.95 -14.65
CA LEU A 103 -1.78 0.74 -14.92
C LEU A 103 -2.50 -0.08 -16.00
N THR A 104 -1.72 -0.66 -16.91
CA THR A 104 -2.23 -1.45 -18.03
C THR A 104 -1.68 -2.87 -17.96
N LEU A 105 -2.57 -3.86 -18.07
CA LEU A 105 -2.22 -5.28 -18.14
C LEU A 105 -2.69 -5.83 -19.49
N GLU A 106 -1.73 -6.24 -20.31
CA GLU A 106 -1.96 -6.85 -21.61
C GLU A 106 -1.08 -8.10 -21.73
N VAL A 107 -1.71 -9.27 -21.71
CA VAL A 107 -1.03 -10.56 -21.79
C VAL A 107 -1.87 -11.51 -22.64
N GLU A 108 -1.21 -12.19 -23.57
CA GLU A 108 -1.76 -13.31 -24.34
C GLU A 108 -0.93 -14.54 -24.02
N ALA A 109 -1.59 -15.64 -23.65
CA ALA A 109 -0.92 -16.89 -23.34
C ALA A 109 -0.32 -17.49 -24.62
N LYS A 110 0.99 -17.78 -24.59
CA LYS A 110 1.67 -18.45 -25.71
C LYS A 110 1.67 -19.98 -25.57
N GLU A 111 1.48 -20.46 -24.35
CA GLU A 111 1.46 -21.87 -23.97
C GLU A 111 0.21 -22.13 -23.11
N ASP A 112 -0.18 -23.41 -23.01
CA ASP A 112 -1.44 -23.79 -22.34
C ASP A 112 -1.50 -23.41 -20.84
N ASN A 113 -0.36 -23.18 -20.17
CA ASN A 113 -0.29 -22.91 -18.72
C ASN A 113 0.67 -21.77 -18.39
N GLU A 114 0.35 -20.55 -18.82
CA GLU A 114 1.11 -19.35 -18.46
C GLU A 114 0.51 -18.67 -17.22
N VAL A 115 1.34 -18.43 -16.18
CA VAL A 115 0.94 -17.67 -14.99
C VAL A 115 1.29 -16.21 -15.21
N VAL A 116 0.31 -15.33 -14.99
CA VAL A 116 0.49 -13.88 -15.09
C VAL A 116 0.90 -13.33 -13.72
N TYR A 117 2.02 -12.61 -13.67
CA TYR A 117 2.56 -12.01 -12.45
C TYR A 117 2.38 -10.49 -12.39
N SER A 118 2.42 -9.91 -11.19
CA SER A 118 2.32 -8.46 -10.93
C SER A 118 3.32 -7.63 -11.73
N GLY A 119 4.52 -8.15 -12.00
CA GLY A 119 5.51 -7.48 -12.84
C GLY A 119 5.07 -7.21 -14.29
N ARG A 120 3.95 -7.80 -14.74
CA ARG A 120 3.34 -7.54 -16.06
C ARG A 120 2.50 -6.27 -16.12
N LEU A 121 2.18 -5.66 -14.98
CA LEU A 121 1.48 -4.37 -14.91
C LEU A 121 2.41 -3.25 -15.39
N LYS A 122 2.06 -2.61 -16.50
CA LYS A 122 2.77 -1.44 -17.03
C LYS A 122 2.18 -0.18 -16.41
N ALA A 123 3.00 0.56 -15.68
CA ALA A 123 2.61 1.84 -15.10
C ALA A 123 2.92 3.00 -16.06
N GLU A 124 1.97 3.91 -16.25
CA GLU A 124 2.21 5.17 -16.98
C GLU A 124 2.73 6.31 -16.06
N GLY A 125 2.73 6.07 -14.74
CA GLY A 125 3.07 7.06 -13.72
C GLY A 125 4.13 6.58 -12.72
N SER A 126 4.07 7.13 -11.51
CA SER A 126 5.03 6.86 -10.43
C SER A 126 4.61 5.74 -9.49
N VAL A 127 3.53 5.01 -9.80
CA VAL A 127 2.99 3.93 -8.97
C VAL A 127 3.21 2.59 -9.65
N PHE A 128 3.86 1.66 -8.97
CA PHE A 128 4.24 0.35 -9.52
C PHE A 128 4.13 -0.74 -8.45
N PRO A 129 4.01 -2.03 -8.82
CA PRO A 129 3.98 -3.12 -7.85
C PRO A 129 5.20 -3.11 -6.93
N ALA A 130 4.97 -3.34 -5.63
CA ALA A 130 6.03 -3.46 -4.63
C ALA A 130 6.86 -4.73 -4.84
N ASN A 131 6.19 -5.81 -5.23
CA ASN A 131 6.81 -7.08 -5.62
C ASN A 131 6.29 -7.49 -7.00
N ASN A 132 7.20 -7.91 -7.88
CA ASN A 132 6.90 -8.29 -9.27
C ASN A 132 6.51 -9.77 -9.44
N ASP A 133 6.68 -10.58 -8.39
CA ASP A 133 6.51 -12.03 -8.42
C ASP A 133 5.19 -12.48 -7.75
N ILE A 134 4.20 -11.59 -7.66
CA ILE A 134 2.87 -11.94 -7.12
C ILE A 134 2.02 -12.52 -8.25
N PRO A 135 1.56 -13.78 -8.18
CA PRO A 135 0.69 -14.34 -9.21
C PRO A 135 -0.68 -13.68 -9.20
N ILE A 136 -1.22 -13.37 -10.38
CA ILE A 136 -2.51 -12.70 -10.60
C ILE A 136 -3.55 -13.70 -11.13
N VAL A 137 -3.21 -14.49 -12.14
CA VAL A 137 -4.07 -15.50 -12.77
C VAL A 137 -3.22 -16.55 -13.45
#